data_AF-A0A7V3GU82-F1
#
_entry.id   AF-A0A7V3GU82-F1
#
_cell.length_a   1.000
_cell.length_b   1.000
_cell.length_c   1.000
_cell.angle_alpha   90.00
_cell.angle_beta   90.00
_cell.angle_gamma   90.00
#
_symmetry.space_group_name_H-M   'P 1'
#
loop_
_entity.id
_entity.type
_entity.pdbx_description
1 polymer ?
#
loop_
_entity_poly.entity_id
_entity_poly.type
_entity_poly.pdbx_seq_one_letter_code
_entity_poly.pdbx_strand_id
1 'polypeptide(L)' 'GMRGTPGIAGRLFSALGDAGVNVIALAQGSSESNISMVVARNDLETAVRAIHRAFFQNKRIPTPQLV' A
#
# COMPACT_ATOMS: atom_id res chain seq x y z
N GLY A 1 2.92 13.37 -0.34
CA GLY A 1 3.41 12.43 0.70
C GLY A 1 2.21 11.85 1.40
N MET A 2 2.36 11.21 2.56
CA MET A 2 1.20 10.70 3.31
C MET A 2 0.50 11.80 4.11
N ARG A 3 1.26 12.66 4.81
CA ARG A 3 0.78 13.74 5.66
C ARG A 3 -0.21 14.66 4.93
N GLY A 4 -1.37 14.90 5.54
CA GLY A 4 -2.41 15.76 5.01
C GLY A 4 -3.00 15.32 3.65
N THR A 5 -2.75 14.08 3.21
CA THR A 5 -3.27 13.54 1.94
C THR A 5 -4.34 12.49 2.23
N PRO A 6 -5.65 12.83 2.12
CA PRO A 6 -6.74 11.90 2.36
C PRO A 6 -6.68 10.69 1.42
N GLY A 7 -7.19 9.55 1.90
CA GLY A 7 -7.34 8.33 1.10
C GLY A 7 -6.10 7.43 1.00
N ILE A 8 -4.93 7.87 1.46
CA ILE A 8 -3.71 7.02 1.48
C ILE A 8 -3.92 5.78 2.36
N ALA A 9 -4.40 5.96 3.59
CA ALA A 9 -4.71 4.84 4.48
C ALA A 9 -5.82 3.94 3.91
N GLY A 10 -6.85 4.53 3.31
CA GLY A 10 -7.92 3.77 2.65
C GLY A 10 -7.37 2.86 1.54
N ARG A 11 -6.58 3.41 0.61
CA ARG A 11 -5.92 2.65 -0.46
C ARG A 11 -5.03 1.52 0.08
N LEU A 12 -4.31 1.78 1.17
CA LEU A 12 -3.45 0.81 1.84
C LEU A 12 -4.26 -0.38 2.39
N PHE A 13 -5.31 -0.11 3.16
CA PHE A 13 -6.12 -1.15 3.78
C PHE A 13 -7.01 -1.89 2.78
N SER A 14 -7.52 -1.21 1.75
CA SER A 14 -8.23 -1.86 0.64
C SER A 14 -7.31 -2.86 -0.09
N ALA A 15 -6.07 -2.48 -0.40
CA ALA A 15 -5.13 -3.38 -1.07
C ALA A 15 -4.81 -4.64 -0.26
N LEU A 16 -4.72 -4.51 1.08
CA LEU A 16 -4.52 -5.65 1.97
C LEU A 16 -5.76 -6.53 2.05
N GLY A 17 -6.95 -5.93 2.16
CA GLY A 17 -8.23 -6.64 2.17
C GLY A 17 -8.49 -7.42 0.88
N ASP A 18 -8.26 -6.79 -0.28
CA ASP A 18 -8.40 -7.42 -1.60
C ASP A 18 -7.43 -8.60 -1.79
N ALA A 19 -6.28 -8.56 -1.13
CA ALA A 19 -5.28 -9.63 -1.13
C ALA A 19 -5.52 -10.69 -0.05
N GLY A 20 -6.59 -10.57 0.75
CA GLY A 20 -6.91 -11.50 1.83
C GLY A 20 -5.97 -11.43 3.04
N VAL A 21 -5.25 -10.32 3.22
CA VAL A 21 -4.30 -10.14 4.32
C VAL A 21 -4.98 -9.51 5.53
N ASN A 22 -4.92 -10.20 6.67
CA ASN A 22 -5.44 -9.68 7.93
C ASN A 22 -4.42 -8.77 8.64
N VAL A 23 -4.87 -7.61 9.11
CA VAL A 23 -4.07 -6.68 9.92
C VAL A 23 -4.38 -6.90 11.40
N ILE A 24 -3.41 -7.43 12.15
CA ILE A 24 -3.55 -7.80 13.57
C ILE A 24 -3.48 -6.57 14.46
N ALA A 25 -2.58 -5.64 14.12
CA ALA A 25 -2.40 -4.39 14.84
C ALA A 25 -1.87 -3.31 13.88
N LEU A 26 -2.16 -2.05 14.19
CA LEU A 26 -1.68 -0.90 13.43
C LEU A 26 -1.32 0.25 14.37
N ALA A 27 -0.31 1.02 13.98
CA ALA A 27 0.08 2.26 14.64
C ALA A 27 0.48 3.30 13.58
N GLN A 28 0.04 4.53 13.78
CA GLN A 28 0.39 5.66 12.91
C GLN A 28 1.02 6.76 13.76
N GLY A 29 2.27 7.12 13.45
CA GLY A 29 2.99 8.14 14.22
C GLY A 29 2.47 9.55 13.94
N SER A 30 2.50 10.45 14.92
CA SER A 30 1.93 11.81 14.86
C SER A 30 2.39 12.70 13.70
N SER A 31 3.52 12.38 13.05
CA SER A 31 3.97 13.06 11.83
C SER A 31 3.15 12.73 10.58
N GLU A 32 2.21 11.77 10.67
CA GLU A 32 1.37 11.27 9.57
C GLU A 32 2.16 10.73 8.36
N SER A 33 3.45 10.48 8.57
CA SER A 33 4.38 10.14 7.50
C SER A 33 4.68 8.64 7.42
N ASN A 34 4.15 7.85 8.37
CA ASN A 34 4.28 6.40 8.40
C ASN A 34 3.02 5.73 8.95
N ILE A 35 2.79 4.49 8.51
CA ILE A 35 1.86 3.54 9.13
C ILE A 35 2.66 2.25 9.33
N SER A 36 2.72 1.78 10.57
CA SER A 36 3.30 0.49 10.94
C SER A 36 2.17 -0.50 11.23
N MET A 37 2.32 -1.75 10.80
CA MET A 37 1.29 -2.77 10.97
C MET A 37 1.89 -4.14 11.26
N VAL A 38 1.11 -4.98 11.93
CA VAL A 38 1.43 -6.37 12.22
C VAL A 38 0.51 -7.26 11.41
N VAL A 39 1.10 -8.23 10.69
CA VAL A 39 0.40 -9.24 9.90
C VAL A 39 0.93 -10.62 10.29
N ALA A 40 0.22 -11.68 9.91
CA ALA A 40 0.73 -13.03 10.08
C ALA A 40 2.03 -13.20 9.25
N ARG A 41 2.99 -13.96 9.78
CA ARG A 41 4.28 -14.19 9.10
C ARG A 41 4.09 -14.75 7.68
N ASN A 42 3.10 -15.62 7.50
CA ASN A 42 2.79 -16.25 6.22
C ASN A 42 2.23 -15.25 5.20
N ASP A 43 1.68 -14.12 5.64
CA ASP A 43 1.09 -13.10 4.77
C ASP A 43 2.10 -12.01 4.39
N LEU A 44 3.32 -12.03 4.95
CA LEU A 44 4.29 -10.95 4.80
C LEU A 44 4.58 -10.61 3.33
N GLU A 45 4.85 -11.62 2.51
CA GLU A 45 5.19 -11.42 1.11
C GLU A 45 3.98 -10.90 0.31
N THR A 46 2.79 -11.49 0.55
CA THR A 46 1.54 -11.06 -0.06
C THR A 46 1.22 -9.61 0.28
N ALA A 47 1.36 -9.23 1.56
CA ALA A 47 1.13 -7.87 2.04
C ALA A 47 2.05 -6.87 1.35
N VAL A 48 3.37 -7.13 1.33
CA VAL A 48 4.35 -6.25 0.68
C VAL A 48 4.05 -6.10 -0.81
N ARG A 49 3.77 -7.20 -1.51
CA ARG A 49 3.44 -7.17 -2.94
C ARG A 49 2.15 -6.39 -3.19
N ALA A 50 1.08 -6.64 -2.42
CA ALA A 50 -0.21 -5.95 -2.57
C ALA A 50 -0.06 -4.44 -2.39
N ILE A 51 0.65 -4.00 -1.34
CA ILE A 51 0.93 -2.58 -1.09
C ILE A 51 1.76 -2.00 -2.25
N HIS A 52 2.83 -2.68 -2.68
CA HIS A 52 3.67 -2.18 -3.76
C HIS A 52 2.87 -2.03 -5.07
N ARG A 53 2.04 -3.01 -5.41
CA ARG A 53 1.13 -2.96 -6.57
C ARG A 53 0.20 -1.76 -6.46
N ALA A 54 -0.46 -1.63 -5.30
CA ALA A 54 -1.42 -0.59 -5.05
C ALA A 54 -0.82 0.79 -5.27
N PHE A 55 0.42 1.07 -4.86
CA PHE A 55 1.02 2.42 -4.92
C PHE A 55 1.90 2.70 -6.16
N PHE A 56 2.51 1.68 -6.78
CA PHE A 56 3.58 1.89 -7.77
C PHE A 56 3.36 1.27 -9.15
N GLN A 57 2.38 0.37 -9.34
CA GLN A 57 2.22 -0.33 -10.63
C GLN A 57 1.48 0.45 -11.73
N ASN A 58 1.17 1.73 -11.54
CA ASN A 58 0.46 2.53 -12.56
C ASN A 58 1.30 3.65 -13.22
N LYS A 59 2.62 3.50 -13.28
CA LYS A 59 3.41 4.30 -14.22
C LYS A 59 3.25 3.70 -15.63
N ARG A 60 2.19 4.12 -16.33
CA ARG A 60 2.11 4.00 -17.78
C ARG A 60 3.29 4.78 -18.36
N ILE A 61 4.40 4.10 -18.64
CA ILE A 61 5.43 4.62 -19.52
C ILE A 61 4.72 4.77 -20.88
N PRO A 62 4.57 5.98 -21.43
CA PRO A 62 4.06 6.11 -22.79
C PRO A 62 5.00 5.32 -23.68
N THR A 63 4.51 4.25 -24.31
CA THR A 63 5.25 3.59 -25.38
C THR A 63 5.56 4.66 -26.42
N PRO A 64 6.83 4.90 -26.78
CA PRO A 64 7.14 5.78 -27.90
C PRO A 64 6.39 5.23 -29.11
N GLN A 65 5.46 6.02 -29.66
CA GLN A 65 4.92 5.70 -30.98
C GLN A 65 6.08 5.88 -31.95
N LEU A 66 6.61 4.77 -32.45
CA LEU A 66 7.50 4.76 -33.60
C LEU A 66 6.68 5.30 -34.77
N VAL A 67 6.95 6.56 -35.12
CA VAL A 67 6.64 7.14 -36.44
C VAL A 67 7.66 6.68 -37.46
#